data_AF-A0A2A3LD37-F1
#
_entry.id   AF-A0A2A3LD37-F1
#
_cell.length_a   1.000
_cell.length_b   1.000
_cell.length_c   1.000
_cell.angle_alpha   90.00
_cell.angle_beta   90.00
_cell.angle_gamma   90.00
#
_symmetry.space_group_name_H-M   'P 1'
#
loop_
_entity.id
_entity.type
_entity.pdbx_description
1 polymer ?
#
loop_
_entity_poly.entity_id
_entity_poly.type
_entity_poly.pdbx_seq_one_letter_code
_entity_poly.pdbx_strand_id
1 'polypeptide(L)'
;MVSAANGTLSDVQMVNDQNTPIPGVMTPDHLVWKPGVPLGYGRSYTLTVASRGPTGTFASQMSRFTTLTPSNQAAVSLTTTSGAALRDGGTYGVGTVIVAHFDEPIIDRTAAQRRLTVTTAPAVDGSWYWVDDQNAHWRPEHYYAAGTKITVAANIYGAPLGGGLYGQEDQQTSFTIGDSHVSIADDNTKQVNVYNNGVLVRTMPTSMGMGGTQTVAGQTLTFWTPPGVYTVMDKSNPVVMDSSTYGLPVNSHLGYRETINYATRISPDGIYLHQLDSTVWAQGNTDTSHGCLNLNGDNAKWFFGFSQPGDIVEVRNTGGPPLSLQNNGDWSVPWTQWQAGSAPA
;
A
#
# COMPACT_ATOMS: atom_id res chain seq x y z
N MET A 1 20.86 26.00 7.70
CA MET A 1 22.03 25.60 8.52
C MET A 1 22.91 26.82 8.70
N VAL A 2 23.61 26.91 9.83
CA VAL A 2 24.63 27.93 10.10
C VAL A 2 25.96 27.21 10.33
N SER A 3 27.04 27.76 9.78
CA SER A 3 28.40 27.25 10.02
C SER A 3 29.35 28.40 10.35
N ALA A 4 30.27 28.17 11.28
CA ALA A 4 31.37 29.07 11.58
C ALA A 4 32.61 28.67 10.77
N ALA A 5 33.14 29.59 9.96
CA ALA A 5 34.36 29.33 9.18
C ALA A 5 35.65 29.64 9.95
N ASN A 6 35.66 30.76 10.70
CA ASN A 6 36.83 31.25 11.45
C ASN A 6 36.41 31.63 12.88
N GLY A 7 36.25 30.64 13.75
CA GLY A 7 35.78 30.81 15.12
C GLY A 7 34.76 29.75 15.53
N THR A 8 34.02 30.00 16.60
CA THR A 8 32.95 29.12 17.09
C THR A 8 31.63 29.88 17.24
N LEU A 9 30.53 29.15 17.15
CA LEU A 9 29.20 29.63 17.50
C LEU A 9 29.07 29.64 19.02
N SER A 10 28.68 30.77 19.60
CA SER A 10 28.44 30.89 21.04
C SER A 10 26.96 30.79 21.39
N ASP A 11 26.09 31.31 20.51
CA ASP A 11 24.65 31.18 20.64
C ASP A 11 23.99 31.30 19.26
N VAL A 12 22.92 30.55 19.03
CA VAL A 12 22.12 30.64 17.80
C VAL A 12 20.66 30.53 18.17
N GLN A 13 19.92 31.60 17.90
CA GLN A 13 18.49 31.68 18.17
C GLN A 13 17.73 31.88 16.87
N MET A 14 16.67 31.11 16.69
CA MET A 14 15.78 31.24 15.55
C MET A 14 14.35 31.39 16.04
N VAL A 15 13.62 32.36 15.51
CA VAL A 15 12.20 32.58 15.82
C VAL A 15 11.38 32.69 14.54
N ASN A 16 10.11 32.31 14.59
CA ASN A 16 9.16 32.52 13.49
C ASN A 16 8.58 33.94 13.50
N ASP A 17 7.64 34.20 12.59
CA ASP A 17 6.88 35.44 12.42
C ASP A 17 6.02 35.81 13.64
N GLN A 18 5.76 34.86 14.53
CA GLN A 18 5.05 35.05 15.80
C GLN A 18 6.01 35.15 17.00
N ASN A 19 7.31 35.31 16.76
CA ASN A 19 8.38 35.29 17.77
C ASN A 19 8.45 33.99 18.61
N THR A 20 7.90 32.88 18.10
CA THR A 20 8.03 31.57 18.74
C THR A 20 9.42 31.00 18.47
N PRO A 21 10.18 30.60 19.51
CA PRO A 21 11.49 29.97 19.32
C PRO A 21 11.40 28.66 18.56
N ILE A 22 12.31 28.47 17.60
CA ILE A 22 12.50 27.22 16.87
C ILE A 22 13.66 26.47 17.53
N PRO A 23 13.41 25.26 18.08
CA PRO A 23 14.47 24.45 18.64
C PRO A 23 15.56 24.19 17.61
N GLY A 24 16.81 24.18 18.06
CA GLY A 24 17.97 23.93 17.21
C GLY A 24 19.01 23.09 17.93
N VAL A 25 19.85 22.44 17.14
CA VAL A 25 20.92 21.58 17.63
C VAL A 25 22.24 22.16 17.15
N MET A 26 23.16 22.38 18.09
CA MET A 26 24.54 22.76 17.84
C MET A 26 25.44 21.54 17.97
N THR A 27 26.44 21.41 17.11
CA THR A 27 27.45 20.36 17.22
C THR A 27 28.34 20.57 18.46
N PRO A 28 28.88 19.51 19.09
CA PRO A 28 29.71 19.63 20.29
C PRO A 28 30.99 20.47 20.13
N ASP A 29 31.46 20.65 18.91
CA ASP A 29 32.61 21.50 18.56
C ASP A 29 32.22 22.98 18.33
N HIS A 30 30.93 23.30 18.46
CA HIS A 30 30.37 24.64 18.25
C HIS A 30 30.60 25.21 16.84
N LEU A 31 30.80 24.37 15.82
CA LEU A 31 31.04 24.84 14.45
C LEU A 31 29.77 24.91 13.60
N VAL A 32 28.76 24.11 13.91
CA VAL A 32 27.55 23.99 13.10
C VAL A 32 26.30 24.03 13.96
N TRP A 33 25.27 24.72 13.47
CA TRP A 33 23.93 24.69 14.03
C TRP A 33 22.88 24.42 12.95
N LYS A 34 21.84 23.66 13.29
CA LYS A 34 20.66 23.47 12.43
C LYS A 34 19.36 23.50 13.24
N PRO A 35 18.22 23.83 12.62
CA PRO A 35 16.92 23.62 13.23
C PRO A 35 16.74 22.15 13.62
N GLY A 36 16.16 21.90 14.78
CA GLY A 36 15.83 20.57 15.30
C GLY A 36 14.49 20.04 14.80
N VAL A 37 13.71 20.88 14.13
CA VAL A 37 12.41 20.54 13.53
C VAL A 37 12.35 21.03 12.09
N PRO A 38 11.53 20.39 11.23
CA PRO A 38 11.23 20.93 9.91
C PRO A 38 10.66 22.35 10.00
N LEU A 39 11.08 23.23 9.09
CA LEU A 39 10.55 24.59 9.01
C LEU A 39 9.24 24.58 8.24
N GLY A 40 8.24 25.32 8.72
CA GLY A 40 6.91 25.41 8.11
C GLY A 40 6.92 26.15 6.77
N TYR A 41 5.96 25.82 5.90
CA TYR A 41 5.72 26.52 4.65
C TYR A 41 5.18 27.94 4.83
N GLY A 42 5.57 28.86 3.94
CA GLY A 42 5.08 30.25 3.89
C GLY A 42 5.37 31.05 5.16
N ARG A 43 6.40 30.69 5.93
CA ARG A 43 6.75 31.34 7.19
C ARG A 43 7.95 32.26 7.02
N SER A 44 7.95 33.35 7.77
CA SER A 44 9.15 34.18 7.94
C SER A 44 9.91 33.75 9.18
N TYR A 45 11.22 33.67 9.09
CA TYR A 45 12.08 33.37 10.22
C TYR A 45 13.14 34.44 10.40
N THR A 46 13.46 34.71 11.66
CA THR A 46 14.58 35.57 12.06
C THR A 46 15.60 34.71 12.81
N LEU A 47 16.83 34.70 12.33
CA LEU A 47 17.95 33.96 12.89
C LEU A 47 18.97 34.96 13.43
N THR A 48 19.29 34.86 14.72
CA THR A 48 20.32 35.64 15.39
C THR A 48 21.47 34.72 15.78
N VAL A 49 22.67 35.03 15.32
CA VAL A 49 23.88 34.23 15.51
C VAL A 49 24.89 35.05 16.28
N ALA A 50 25.28 34.57 17.45
CA ALA A 50 26.44 35.06 18.17
C ALA A 50 27.62 34.13 17.93
N SER A 51 28.76 34.70 17.58
CA SER A 51 30.00 33.95 17.32
C SER A 51 31.20 34.60 18.00
N ARG A 52 32.24 33.80 18.18
CA ARG A 52 33.52 34.20 18.76
C ARG A 52 34.66 33.83 17.83
N GLY A 53 35.43 34.84 17.42
CA GLY A 53 36.61 34.65 16.59
C GLY A 53 37.81 34.10 17.39
N PRO A 54 38.89 33.67 16.70
CA PRO A 54 40.07 33.09 17.33
C PRO A 54 40.76 34.03 18.34
N THR A 55 40.66 35.35 18.12
CA THR A 55 41.21 36.39 19.01
C THR A 55 40.27 36.76 20.16
N GLY A 56 39.16 36.04 20.35
CA GLY A 56 38.16 36.30 21.38
C GLY A 56 37.15 37.41 21.04
N THR A 57 37.23 37.99 19.85
CA THR A 57 36.31 39.03 19.36
C THR A 57 34.90 38.46 19.19
N PHE A 58 33.90 39.14 19.75
CA PHE A 58 32.50 38.78 19.58
C PHE A 58 31.92 39.40 18.32
N ALA A 59 31.10 38.64 17.60
CA ALA A 59 30.29 39.13 16.50
C ALA A 59 28.85 38.67 16.68
N SER A 60 27.90 39.51 16.25
CA SER A 60 26.49 39.16 16.18
C SER A 60 25.99 39.45 14.77
N GLN A 61 25.26 38.50 14.21
CA GLN A 61 24.65 38.62 12.89
C GLN A 61 23.17 38.26 13.01
N MET A 62 22.34 39.05 12.33
CA MET A 62 20.92 38.77 12.18
C MET A 62 20.62 38.53 10.71
N SER A 63 19.86 37.48 10.42
CA SER A 63 19.37 37.16 9.09
C SER A 63 17.87 36.93 9.14
N ARG A 64 17.16 37.37 8.09
CA ARG A 64 15.74 37.13 7.92
C ARG A 64 15.49 36.50 6.57
N PHE A 65 14.64 35.49 6.55
CA PHE A 65 14.26 34.80 5.32
C PHE A 65 12.82 34.28 5.40
N THR A 66 12.24 33.99 4.24
CA THR A 66 10.93 33.35 4.11
C THR A 66 11.11 31.94 3.53
N THR A 67 10.29 31.00 3.99
CA THR A 67 10.18 29.68 3.37
C THR A 67 9.19 29.73 2.20
N LEU A 68 9.30 28.74 1.31
CA LEU A 68 8.44 28.64 0.14
C LEU A 68 6.96 28.50 0.54
N THR A 69 6.06 29.05 -0.27
CA THR A 69 4.61 28.86 -0.15
C THR A 69 4.16 27.95 -1.29
N PRO A 70 3.80 26.68 -1.02
CA PRO A 70 3.31 25.77 -2.04
C PRO A 70 2.00 26.29 -2.68
N SER A 71 1.78 25.97 -3.95
CA SER A 71 0.46 26.19 -4.57
C SER A 71 -0.57 25.21 -4.02
N ASN A 72 -0.13 23.97 -3.77
CA ASN A 72 -0.88 22.94 -3.09
C ASN A 72 0.09 22.00 -2.35
N GLN A 73 -0.42 21.18 -1.44
CA GLN A 73 0.34 20.13 -0.76
C GLN A 73 -0.29 18.76 -1.00
N ALA A 74 0.53 17.71 -1.08
CA ALA A 74 0.07 16.33 -1.17
C ALA A 74 0.43 15.60 0.13
N ALA A 75 -0.57 14.99 0.77
CA ALA A 75 -0.35 13.99 1.80
C ALA A 75 -0.07 12.63 1.14
N VAL A 76 0.71 11.81 1.83
CA VAL A 76 0.91 10.41 1.47
C VAL A 76 0.38 9.54 2.60
N SER A 77 -0.22 8.42 2.26
CA SER A 77 -0.61 7.38 3.21
C SER A 77 0.03 6.06 2.79
N LEU A 78 0.46 5.28 3.78
CA LEU A 78 1.07 3.97 3.58
C LEU A 78 0.03 2.89 3.87
N THR A 79 -0.43 2.22 2.82
CA THR A 79 -1.59 1.32 2.86
C THR A 79 -1.27 -0.06 2.25
N THR A 80 -2.20 -0.99 2.38
CA THR A 80 -2.24 -2.24 1.59
C THR A 80 -3.08 -2.04 0.32
N THR A 81 -3.12 -3.03 -0.58
CA THR A 81 -3.95 -2.97 -1.80
C THR A 81 -5.45 -2.82 -1.54
N SER A 82 -5.91 -3.10 -0.31
CA SER A 82 -7.27 -2.81 0.15
C SER A 82 -7.56 -1.34 0.46
N GLY A 83 -6.55 -0.47 0.46
CA GLY A 83 -6.64 0.91 0.96
C GLY A 83 -6.60 1.02 2.48
N ALA A 84 -6.53 -0.10 3.21
CA ALA A 84 -6.35 -0.06 4.67
C ALA A 84 -4.93 0.40 5.04
N ALA A 85 -4.82 1.27 6.03
CA ALA A 85 -3.52 1.72 6.53
C ALA A 85 -2.66 0.54 7.03
N LEU A 86 -1.37 0.56 6.65
CA LEU A 86 -0.37 -0.30 7.26
C LEU A 86 -0.22 0.09 8.73
N ARG A 87 -0.22 -0.90 9.62
CA ARG A 87 -0.16 -0.69 11.06
C ARG A 87 1.26 -0.91 11.56
N ASP A 88 1.73 0.03 12.38
CA ASP A 88 3.01 -0.14 13.07
C ASP A 88 2.95 -1.34 14.02
N GLY A 89 3.97 -2.20 13.97
CA GLY A 89 3.99 -3.49 14.65
C GLY A 89 3.01 -4.53 14.09
N GLY A 90 2.35 -4.25 12.96
CA GLY A 90 1.41 -5.17 12.31
C GLY A 90 2.07 -6.45 11.79
N THR A 91 1.25 -7.47 11.53
CA THR A 91 1.67 -8.71 10.87
C THR A 91 0.82 -8.94 9.62
N TYR A 92 1.47 -9.27 8.51
CA TYR A 92 0.83 -9.47 7.21
C TYR A 92 1.39 -10.69 6.48
N GLY A 93 0.67 -11.17 5.47
CA GLY A 93 1.07 -12.33 4.68
C GLY A 93 2.26 -12.10 3.76
N VAL A 94 2.81 -13.19 3.24
CA VAL A 94 4.01 -13.21 2.37
C VAL A 94 3.83 -12.52 1.02
N GLY A 95 2.60 -12.15 0.65
CA GLY A 95 2.25 -11.42 -0.55
C GLY A 95 1.98 -9.93 -0.35
N THR A 96 2.18 -9.36 0.84
CA THR A 96 1.80 -7.96 1.09
C THR A 96 2.48 -6.97 0.15
N VAL A 97 1.68 -6.26 -0.64
CA VAL A 97 2.14 -5.13 -1.43
C VAL A 97 1.99 -3.86 -0.61
N ILE A 98 3.06 -3.07 -0.58
CA ILE A 98 3.09 -1.77 0.11
C ILE A 98 2.59 -0.73 -0.88
N VAL A 99 1.61 0.07 -0.49
CA VAL A 99 1.05 1.13 -1.32
C VAL A 99 1.40 2.48 -0.71
N ALA A 100 2.03 3.36 -1.49
CA ALA A 100 2.12 4.78 -1.21
C ALA A 100 1.00 5.47 -2.00
N HIS A 101 -0.07 5.83 -1.28
CA HIS A 101 -1.23 6.52 -1.84
C HIS A 101 -1.15 8.02 -1.54
N PHE A 102 -1.13 8.83 -2.58
CA PHE A 102 -1.15 10.29 -2.52
C PHE A 102 -2.58 10.80 -2.72
N ASP A 103 -2.98 11.80 -1.94
CA ASP A 103 -4.31 12.43 -2.05
C ASP A 103 -4.45 13.38 -3.26
N GLU A 104 -3.33 13.66 -3.94
CA GLU A 104 -3.22 14.51 -5.12
C GLU A 104 -2.46 13.78 -6.24
N PRO A 105 -2.82 13.98 -7.53
CA PRO A 105 -2.06 13.45 -8.66
C PRO A 105 -0.60 13.91 -8.66
N ILE A 106 0.33 12.95 -8.72
CA ILE A 106 1.76 13.20 -8.73
C ILE A 106 2.27 13.42 -10.15
N ILE A 107 2.70 14.65 -10.39
CA ILE A 107 3.23 15.10 -11.69
C ILE A 107 4.68 14.62 -11.86
N ASP A 108 5.54 14.84 -10.85
CA ASP A 108 6.93 14.39 -10.86
C ASP A 108 7.09 13.10 -10.02
N ARG A 109 6.73 11.98 -10.66
CA ARG A 109 6.81 10.64 -10.05
C ARG A 109 8.23 10.24 -9.69
N THR A 110 9.24 10.71 -10.43
CA THR A 110 10.65 10.46 -10.12
C THR A 110 11.04 11.18 -8.83
N ALA A 111 10.68 12.46 -8.68
CA ALA A 111 10.94 13.20 -7.45
C ALA A 111 10.22 12.58 -6.25
N ALA A 112 8.96 12.17 -6.40
CA ALA A 112 8.20 11.49 -5.36
C ALA A 112 8.82 10.13 -4.97
N GLN A 113 9.08 9.26 -5.96
CA GLN A 113 9.61 7.91 -5.72
C GLN A 113 10.98 7.93 -5.04
N ARG A 114 11.85 8.91 -5.34
CA ARG A 114 13.15 9.08 -4.64
C ARG A 114 13.01 9.38 -3.14
N ARG A 115 11.82 9.78 -2.68
CA ARG A 115 11.50 9.99 -1.25
C ARG A 115 10.89 8.77 -0.58
N LEU A 116 10.52 7.76 -1.35
CA LEU A 116 9.97 6.52 -0.85
C LEU A 116 11.10 5.52 -0.63
N THR A 117 11.18 4.94 0.56
CA THR A 117 12.18 3.95 0.93
C THR A 117 11.51 2.76 1.58
N VAL A 118 11.90 1.56 1.16
CA VAL A 118 11.52 0.31 1.82
C VAL A 118 12.80 -0.39 2.25
N THR A 119 12.89 -0.71 3.54
CA THR A 119 13.99 -1.47 4.14
C THR A 119 13.46 -2.78 4.65
N THR A 120 14.14 -3.87 4.30
CA THR A 120 13.78 -5.24 4.67
C THR A 120 14.89 -5.90 5.47
N ALA A 121 14.53 -6.74 6.44
CA ALA A 121 15.44 -7.57 7.21
C ALA A 121 14.89 -9.00 7.32
N PRO A 122 15.47 -10.01 6.63
CA PRO A 122 16.64 -9.91 5.76
C PRO A 122 16.42 -9.00 4.53
N ALA A 123 17.50 -8.44 4.01
CA ALA A 123 17.44 -7.55 2.85
C ALA A 123 16.99 -8.33 1.61
N VAL A 124 16.00 -7.79 0.91
CA VAL A 124 15.51 -8.26 -0.39
C VAL A 124 15.31 -7.05 -1.31
N ASP A 125 15.73 -7.20 -2.56
CA ASP A 125 15.53 -6.19 -3.58
C ASP A 125 14.05 -6.12 -3.99
N GLY A 126 13.57 -4.91 -4.20
CA GLY A 126 12.21 -4.67 -4.67
C GLY A 126 12.12 -3.39 -5.50
N SER A 127 10.96 -3.14 -6.07
CA SER A 127 10.75 -2.04 -7.02
C SER A 127 9.36 -1.43 -6.82
N TRP A 128 9.29 -0.12 -7.02
CA TRP A 128 8.02 0.61 -7.08
C TRP A 128 7.39 0.46 -8.47
N TYR A 129 6.07 0.45 -8.54
CA TYR A 129 5.29 0.49 -9.77
C TYR A 129 4.21 1.55 -9.62
N TRP A 130 4.12 2.51 -10.55
CA TRP A 130 3.04 3.49 -10.55
C TRP A 130 1.80 2.91 -11.23
N VAL A 131 0.81 2.54 -10.43
CA VAL A 131 -0.46 1.95 -10.90
C VAL A 131 -1.33 3.00 -11.60
N ASP A 132 -1.28 4.22 -11.08
CA ASP A 132 -1.90 5.41 -11.65
C ASP A 132 -1.09 6.67 -11.26
N ASP A 133 -1.70 7.85 -11.25
CA ASP A 133 -1.05 9.10 -10.84
C ASP A 133 -1.05 9.36 -9.33
N GLN A 134 -1.74 8.55 -8.54
CA GLN A 134 -1.86 8.68 -7.09
C GLN A 134 -1.30 7.49 -6.30
N ASN A 135 -1.09 6.34 -6.95
CA ASN A 135 -0.74 5.09 -6.28
C ASN A 135 0.57 4.51 -6.83
N ALA A 136 1.58 4.44 -5.95
CA ALA A 136 2.80 3.68 -6.20
C ALA A 136 2.80 2.42 -5.32
N HIS A 137 2.93 1.25 -5.93
CA HIS A 137 2.95 -0.04 -5.25
C HIS A 137 4.38 -0.57 -5.19
N TRP A 138 4.78 -1.21 -4.09
CA TRP A 138 6.10 -1.81 -3.93
C TRP A 138 6.01 -3.27 -3.53
N ARG A 139 6.80 -4.10 -4.21
CA ARG A 139 7.06 -5.50 -3.84
C ARG A 139 8.43 -5.96 -4.32
N PRO A 140 8.98 -7.03 -3.71
CA PRO A 140 10.07 -7.81 -4.26
C PRO A 140 9.65 -8.67 -5.46
N GLU A 141 10.62 -9.29 -6.12
CA GLU A 141 10.39 -10.21 -7.25
C GLU A 141 9.61 -11.47 -6.83
N HIS A 142 9.91 -12.00 -5.65
CA HIS A 142 9.28 -13.20 -5.07
C HIS A 142 8.64 -12.87 -3.73
N TYR A 143 7.69 -13.69 -3.26
CA TYR A 143 7.05 -13.52 -1.96
C TYR A 143 8.09 -13.38 -0.83
N TYR A 144 7.76 -12.56 0.17
CA TYR A 144 8.66 -12.37 1.31
C TYR A 144 8.88 -13.67 2.07
N ALA A 145 10.06 -13.83 2.66
CA ALA A 145 10.29 -14.87 3.64
C ALA A 145 9.51 -14.57 4.93
N ALA A 146 8.93 -15.61 5.55
CA ALA A 146 8.30 -15.49 6.86
C ALA A 146 9.29 -14.91 7.89
N GLY A 147 8.82 -14.02 8.76
CA GLY A 147 9.62 -13.31 9.76
C GLY A 147 10.37 -12.08 9.22
N THR A 148 10.28 -11.75 7.93
CA THR A 148 10.88 -10.53 7.37
C THR A 148 10.31 -9.31 8.07
N LYS A 149 11.18 -8.44 8.58
CA LYS A 149 10.79 -7.13 9.11
C LYS A 149 10.89 -6.10 8.01
N ILE A 150 9.87 -5.26 7.89
CA ILE A 150 9.76 -4.24 6.85
C ILE A 150 9.56 -2.89 7.51
N THR A 151 10.33 -1.90 7.08
CA THR A 151 10.11 -0.49 7.38
C THR A 151 9.93 0.25 6.07
N VAL A 152 8.78 0.89 5.91
CA VAL A 152 8.49 1.80 4.79
C VAL A 152 8.48 3.23 5.30
N ALA A 153 9.14 4.12 4.56
CA ALA A 153 9.19 5.55 4.85
C ALA A 153 8.92 6.36 3.59
N ALA A 154 8.10 7.40 3.71
CA ALA A 154 7.85 8.41 2.70
C ALA A 154 8.32 9.77 3.25
N ASN A 155 9.53 10.18 2.85
CA ASN A 155 10.17 11.41 3.34
C ASN A 155 9.87 12.59 2.40
N ILE A 156 8.59 12.89 2.23
CA ILE A 156 8.11 13.83 1.20
C ILE A 156 8.02 15.28 1.68
N TYR A 157 8.08 15.56 2.99
CA TYR A 157 7.99 16.92 3.50
C TYR A 157 9.07 17.81 2.88
N GLY A 158 8.68 18.97 2.37
CA GLY A 158 9.62 19.88 1.70
C GLY A 158 9.98 19.48 0.27
N ALA A 159 9.63 18.27 -0.18
CA ALA A 159 9.99 17.80 -1.51
C ALA A 159 9.06 18.40 -2.58
N PRO A 160 9.59 18.95 -3.68
CA PRO A 160 8.77 19.32 -4.82
C PRO A 160 8.28 18.05 -5.53
N LEU A 161 6.98 17.99 -5.81
CA LEU A 161 6.31 16.85 -6.46
C LEU A 161 5.78 17.21 -7.87
N GLY A 162 6.26 18.34 -8.41
CA GLY A 162 5.90 18.88 -9.73
C GLY A 162 4.76 19.89 -9.69
N GLY A 163 4.71 20.82 -10.65
CA GLY A 163 3.58 21.76 -10.80
C GLY A 163 3.32 22.72 -9.61
N GLY A 164 4.28 22.91 -8.70
CA GLY A 164 4.09 23.69 -7.47
C GLY A 164 3.45 22.91 -6.32
N LEU A 165 3.23 21.59 -6.49
CA LEU A 165 2.85 20.64 -5.46
C LEU A 165 4.08 20.28 -4.60
N TYR A 166 3.88 20.22 -3.28
CA TYR A 166 4.91 19.82 -2.33
C TYR A 166 4.39 18.79 -1.34
N GLY A 167 5.24 17.93 -0.80
CA GLY A 167 4.81 16.98 0.22
C GLY A 167 4.41 17.67 1.53
N GLN A 168 3.26 17.25 2.06
CA GLN A 168 2.64 17.85 3.24
C GLN A 168 3.31 17.43 4.55
N GLU A 169 3.70 16.17 4.65
CA GLU A 169 4.29 15.56 5.85
C GLU A 169 5.02 14.26 5.50
N ASP A 170 5.97 13.86 6.35
CA ASP A 170 6.63 12.57 6.25
C ASP A 170 5.78 11.47 6.90
N GLN A 171 5.85 10.25 6.38
CA GLN A 171 5.17 9.07 6.94
C GLN A 171 6.12 7.90 7.08
N GLN A 172 5.90 7.07 8.10
CA GLN A 172 6.69 5.86 8.34
C GLN A 172 5.86 4.80 9.05
N THR A 173 6.01 3.55 8.62
CA THR A 173 5.40 2.39 9.27
C THR A 173 6.37 1.20 9.27
N SER A 174 6.41 0.43 10.35
CA SER A 174 7.14 -0.85 10.41
C SER A 174 6.20 -2.02 10.70
N PHE A 175 6.40 -3.16 10.02
CA PHE A 175 5.59 -4.36 10.21
C PHE A 175 6.42 -5.63 9.99
N THR A 176 5.84 -6.80 10.28
CA THR A 176 6.49 -8.10 10.11
C THR A 176 5.68 -8.99 9.17
N ILE A 177 6.36 -9.82 8.41
CA ILE A 177 5.75 -10.87 7.59
C ILE A 177 5.50 -12.11 8.45
N GLY A 178 4.27 -12.60 8.47
CA GLY A 178 3.85 -13.79 9.20
C GLY A 178 4.21 -15.10 8.49
N ASP A 179 3.51 -16.17 8.86
CA ASP A 179 3.64 -17.47 8.18
C ASP A 179 3.28 -17.39 6.69
N SER A 180 3.86 -18.30 5.90
CA SER A 180 3.56 -18.40 4.47
C SER A 180 2.24 -19.13 4.26
N HIS A 181 1.18 -18.38 4.04
CA HIS A 181 -0.13 -18.90 3.65
C HIS A 181 -0.36 -18.71 2.16
N VAL A 182 -0.49 -19.83 1.44
CA VAL A 182 -0.73 -19.85 -0.01
C VAL A 182 -1.91 -20.77 -0.28
N SER A 183 -2.91 -20.26 -0.99
CA SER A 183 -4.09 -21.03 -1.39
C SER A 183 -4.17 -21.10 -2.90
N ILE A 184 -4.30 -22.30 -3.45
CA ILE A 184 -4.35 -22.52 -4.90
C ILE A 184 -5.73 -23.07 -5.25
N ALA A 185 -6.52 -22.27 -5.96
CA ALA A 185 -7.79 -22.66 -6.56
C ALA A 185 -7.55 -23.10 -8.00
N ASP A 186 -7.83 -24.37 -8.32
CA ASP A 186 -7.62 -24.91 -9.66
C ASP A 186 -8.96 -25.37 -10.26
N ASP A 187 -9.38 -24.71 -11.34
CA ASP A 187 -10.67 -24.99 -12.00
C ASP A 187 -10.75 -26.39 -12.63
N ASN A 188 -9.63 -27.01 -12.98
CA ASN A 188 -9.64 -28.39 -13.48
C ASN A 188 -10.12 -29.39 -12.41
N THR A 189 -9.89 -29.07 -11.14
CA THR A 189 -10.25 -29.94 -10.00
C THR A 189 -11.38 -29.38 -9.15
N LYS A 190 -11.66 -28.07 -9.28
CA LYS A 190 -12.59 -27.30 -8.45
C LYS A 190 -12.29 -27.43 -6.95
N GLN A 191 -11.00 -27.45 -6.64
CA GLN A 191 -10.48 -27.51 -5.28
C GLN A 191 -9.67 -26.25 -4.98
N VAL A 192 -9.77 -25.78 -3.74
CA VAL A 192 -8.81 -24.86 -3.12
C VAL A 192 -7.90 -25.67 -2.21
N ASN A 193 -6.63 -25.79 -2.58
CA ASN A 193 -5.59 -26.39 -1.75
C ASN A 193 -4.89 -25.30 -0.95
N VAL A 194 -4.99 -25.35 0.38
CA VAL A 194 -4.43 -24.35 1.30
C VAL A 194 -3.17 -24.90 1.95
N TYR A 195 -2.09 -24.15 1.82
CA TYR A 195 -0.77 -24.48 2.32
C TYR A 195 -0.37 -23.50 3.43
N ASN A 196 0.16 -24.05 4.52
CA ASN A 196 0.84 -23.30 5.57
C ASN A 196 2.32 -23.69 5.55
N ASN A 197 3.21 -22.73 5.30
CA ASN A 197 4.66 -22.94 5.21
C ASN A 197 5.03 -24.09 4.25
N GLY A 198 4.32 -24.17 3.13
CA GLY A 198 4.50 -25.20 2.09
C GLY A 198 3.85 -26.55 2.38
N VAL A 199 3.23 -26.75 3.56
CA VAL A 199 2.54 -27.99 3.92
C VAL A 199 1.05 -27.85 3.63
N LEU A 200 0.47 -28.80 2.89
CA LEU A 200 -0.97 -28.85 2.64
C LEU A 200 -1.71 -29.07 3.97
N VAL A 201 -2.53 -28.10 4.38
CA VAL A 201 -3.30 -28.14 5.63
C VAL A 201 -4.80 -28.33 5.40
N ARG A 202 -5.28 -28.01 4.19
CA ARG A 202 -6.70 -28.20 3.83
C ARG A 202 -6.91 -28.27 2.32
N THR A 203 -7.88 -29.08 1.92
CA THR A 203 -8.43 -29.10 0.55
C THR A 203 -9.92 -28.81 0.64
N MET A 204 -10.39 -27.82 -0.10
CA MET A 204 -11.77 -27.33 -0.03
C MET A 204 -12.44 -27.42 -1.41
N PRO A 205 -13.53 -28.18 -1.56
CA PRO A 205 -14.36 -28.09 -2.75
C PRO A 205 -14.88 -26.66 -2.91
N THR A 206 -14.80 -26.12 -4.12
CA THR A 206 -15.25 -24.75 -4.44
C THR A 206 -16.10 -24.76 -5.71
N SER A 207 -16.96 -23.75 -5.84
CA SER A 207 -17.62 -23.39 -7.11
C SER A 207 -17.23 -21.95 -7.41
N MET A 208 -16.51 -21.74 -8.49
CA MET A 208 -16.02 -20.43 -8.93
C MET A 208 -17.02 -19.75 -9.89
N GLY A 209 -16.55 -18.72 -10.59
CA GLY A 209 -17.33 -17.97 -11.55
C GLY A 209 -17.78 -18.83 -12.74
N MET A 210 -19.09 -18.83 -13.03
CA MET A 210 -19.72 -19.67 -14.06
C MET A 210 -19.25 -19.41 -15.49
N GLY A 211 -18.49 -18.34 -15.69
CA GLY A 211 -17.99 -17.91 -16.99
C GLY A 211 -19.04 -17.25 -17.88
N GLY A 212 -18.59 -16.85 -19.07
CA GLY A 212 -19.39 -16.05 -19.99
C GLY A 212 -19.40 -14.55 -19.65
N THR A 213 -20.17 -13.80 -20.44
CA THR A 213 -20.26 -12.34 -20.34
C THR A 213 -21.70 -11.86 -20.47
N GLN A 214 -22.01 -10.69 -19.93
CA GLN A 214 -23.29 -10.02 -20.10
C GLN A 214 -23.09 -8.52 -20.28
N THR A 215 -23.72 -7.93 -21.29
CA THR A 215 -23.74 -6.47 -21.45
C THR A 215 -24.94 -5.87 -20.72
N VAL A 216 -24.68 -4.97 -19.78
CA VAL A 216 -25.71 -4.26 -19.01
C VAL A 216 -25.39 -2.76 -19.01
N ALA A 217 -26.37 -1.93 -19.39
CA ALA A 217 -26.22 -0.47 -19.47
C ALA A 217 -24.97 0.01 -20.26
N GLY A 218 -24.57 -0.74 -21.30
CA GLY A 218 -23.39 -0.43 -22.13
C GLY A 218 -22.05 -0.92 -21.56
N GLN A 219 -22.04 -1.59 -20.41
CA GLN A 219 -20.85 -2.23 -19.83
C GLN A 219 -20.91 -3.74 -20.01
N THR A 220 -19.82 -4.35 -20.49
CA THR A 220 -19.70 -5.81 -20.59
C THR A 220 -19.09 -6.36 -19.32
N LEU A 221 -19.89 -7.13 -18.59
CA LEU A 221 -19.49 -7.85 -17.38
C LEU A 221 -18.97 -9.25 -17.77
N THR A 222 -18.00 -9.75 -17.03
CA THR A 222 -17.49 -11.12 -17.10
C THR A 222 -17.86 -11.85 -15.82
N PHE A 223 -18.28 -13.11 -15.93
CA PHE A 223 -18.56 -13.97 -14.77
C PHE A 223 -17.48 -15.03 -14.55
N TRP A 224 -16.36 -14.94 -15.27
CA TRP A 224 -15.18 -15.72 -14.96
C TRP A 224 -14.50 -15.19 -13.71
N THR A 225 -14.02 -16.08 -12.84
CA THR A 225 -12.98 -15.73 -11.86
C THR A 225 -11.66 -15.58 -12.62
N PRO A 226 -11.04 -14.39 -12.69
CA PRO A 226 -9.81 -14.19 -13.46
C PRO A 226 -8.67 -15.10 -12.96
N PRO A 227 -7.95 -15.81 -13.83
CA PRO A 227 -6.76 -16.55 -13.41
C PRO A 227 -5.63 -15.56 -13.10
N GLY A 228 -4.87 -15.84 -12.04
CA GLY A 228 -3.82 -14.95 -11.56
C GLY A 228 -3.54 -15.12 -10.07
N VAL A 229 -2.62 -14.30 -9.58
CA VAL A 229 -2.21 -14.25 -8.18
C VAL A 229 -2.82 -13.03 -7.51
N TYR A 230 -3.71 -13.28 -6.56
CA TYR A 230 -4.35 -12.31 -5.69
C TYR A 230 -3.67 -12.28 -4.33
N THR A 231 -3.91 -11.21 -3.58
CA THR A 231 -3.63 -11.15 -2.14
C THR A 231 -4.92 -11.02 -1.35
N VAL A 232 -4.98 -11.58 -0.14
CA VAL A 232 -6.09 -11.32 0.78
C VAL A 232 -6.08 -9.83 1.14
N MET A 233 -7.20 -9.16 0.95
CA MET A 233 -7.36 -7.72 1.17
C MET A 233 -7.90 -7.43 2.57
N ASP A 234 -9.09 -7.95 2.85
CA ASP A 234 -9.81 -7.77 4.10
C ASP A 234 -10.76 -8.96 4.34
N LYS A 235 -11.42 -8.94 5.49
CA LYS A 235 -12.34 -10.01 5.90
C LYS A 235 -13.56 -9.38 6.58
N SER A 236 -14.74 -9.91 6.30
CA SER A 236 -15.99 -9.46 6.92
C SER A 236 -16.95 -10.60 7.24
N ASN A 237 -17.69 -10.48 8.35
CA ASN A 237 -18.63 -11.48 8.81
C ASN A 237 -19.77 -10.83 9.63
N PRO A 238 -20.96 -10.58 9.06
CA PRO A 238 -21.31 -10.78 7.65
C PRO A 238 -20.90 -9.61 6.75
N VAL A 239 -20.91 -9.84 5.44
CA VAL A 239 -20.86 -8.79 4.40
C VAL A 239 -22.16 -8.81 3.61
N VAL A 240 -22.66 -7.63 3.23
CA VAL A 240 -23.74 -7.52 2.25
C VAL A 240 -23.09 -7.40 0.87
N MET A 241 -23.22 -8.44 0.06
CA MET A 241 -22.76 -8.42 -1.34
C MET A 241 -23.92 -7.99 -2.22
N ASP A 242 -23.77 -6.86 -2.91
CA ASP A 242 -24.80 -6.24 -3.74
C ASP A 242 -24.28 -6.08 -5.16
N SER A 243 -24.93 -6.72 -6.12
CA SER A 243 -24.44 -6.76 -7.49
C SER A 243 -24.34 -5.38 -8.16
N SER A 244 -25.12 -4.41 -7.67
CA SER A 244 -25.10 -3.04 -8.19
C SER A 244 -23.79 -2.32 -7.89
N THR A 245 -23.01 -2.75 -6.89
CA THR A 245 -21.75 -2.08 -6.53
C THR A 245 -20.65 -2.28 -7.58
N TYR A 246 -20.76 -3.32 -8.41
CA TYR A 246 -19.87 -3.54 -9.56
C TYR A 246 -20.59 -3.36 -10.91
N GLY A 247 -21.79 -2.75 -10.91
CA GLY A 247 -22.50 -2.34 -12.12
C GLY A 247 -23.60 -3.28 -12.63
N LEU A 248 -23.90 -4.38 -11.95
CA LEU A 248 -25.00 -5.29 -12.30
C LEU A 248 -26.27 -4.96 -11.49
N PRO A 249 -27.33 -4.39 -12.07
CA PRO A 249 -28.54 -4.04 -11.33
C PRO A 249 -29.15 -5.27 -10.63
N VAL A 250 -29.53 -5.11 -9.36
CA VAL A 250 -30.07 -6.20 -8.53
C VAL A 250 -31.33 -6.85 -9.15
N ASN A 251 -32.11 -6.08 -9.91
CA ASN A 251 -33.31 -6.56 -10.58
C ASN A 251 -33.06 -7.16 -11.98
N SER A 252 -31.81 -7.25 -12.42
CA SER A 252 -31.45 -7.96 -13.65
C SER A 252 -31.53 -9.48 -13.43
N HIS A 253 -31.55 -10.25 -14.51
CA HIS A 253 -31.65 -11.73 -14.44
C HIS A 253 -30.53 -12.37 -13.60
N LEU A 254 -29.35 -11.77 -13.57
CA LEU A 254 -28.17 -12.23 -12.81
C LEU A 254 -27.87 -11.34 -11.59
N GLY A 255 -28.76 -10.38 -11.28
CA GLY A 255 -28.60 -9.49 -10.15
C GLY A 255 -28.78 -10.21 -8.81
N TYR A 256 -28.05 -9.77 -7.79
CA TYR A 256 -28.15 -10.34 -6.45
C TYR A 256 -27.93 -9.29 -5.36
N ARG A 257 -28.48 -9.58 -4.17
CA ARG A 257 -28.16 -8.87 -2.93
C ARG A 257 -28.26 -9.84 -1.77
N GLU A 258 -27.12 -10.28 -1.26
CA GLU A 258 -27.04 -11.36 -0.29
C GLU A 258 -26.25 -10.94 0.95
N THR A 259 -26.65 -11.48 2.11
CA THR A 259 -25.89 -11.33 3.36
C THR A 259 -25.09 -12.60 3.57
N ILE A 260 -23.78 -12.49 3.42
CA ILE A 260 -22.85 -13.61 3.36
C ILE A 260 -21.96 -13.61 4.59
N ASN A 261 -21.86 -14.76 5.27
CA ASN A 261 -20.97 -14.96 6.41
C ASN A 261 -19.58 -15.39 5.96
N TYR A 262 -18.59 -15.17 6.84
CA TYR A 262 -17.20 -15.63 6.68
C TYR A 262 -16.59 -15.31 5.31
N ALA A 263 -16.65 -14.05 4.89
CA ALA A 263 -16.14 -13.61 3.61
C ALA A 263 -14.71 -13.07 3.73
N THR A 264 -13.80 -13.65 2.95
CA THR A 264 -12.42 -13.17 2.78
C THR A 264 -12.28 -12.56 1.39
N ARG A 265 -12.06 -11.24 1.31
CA ARG A 265 -11.98 -10.49 0.06
C ARG A 265 -10.60 -10.64 -0.56
N ILE A 266 -10.55 -10.84 -1.87
CA ILE A 266 -9.29 -10.93 -2.63
C ILE A 266 -9.20 -9.94 -3.80
N SER A 267 -10.29 -9.26 -4.16
CA SER A 267 -10.26 -8.23 -5.20
C SER A 267 -11.11 -6.98 -4.90
N PRO A 268 -10.73 -5.81 -5.42
CA PRO A 268 -11.50 -4.58 -5.33
C PRO A 268 -12.90 -4.69 -5.93
N ASP A 269 -13.04 -5.39 -7.05
CA ASP A 269 -14.29 -5.61 -7.78
C ASP A 269 -15.22 -6.67 -7.15
N GLY A 270 -14.84 -7.25 -6.01
CA GLY A 270 -15.76 -7.99 -5.16
C GLY A 270 -15.69 -9.51 -5.29
N ILE A 271 -14.52 -10.07 -5.57
CA ILE A 271 -14.28 -11.51 -5.48
C ILE A 271 -13.89 -11.87 -4.04
N TYR A 272 -14.61 -12.86 -3.49
CA TYR A 272 -14.40 -13.38 -2.15
C TYR A 272 -14.30 -14.92 -2.15
N LEU A 273 -13.59 -15.46 -1.15
CA LEU A 273 -13.84 -16.81 -0.66
C LEU A 273 -14.85 -16.70 0.49
N HIS A 274 -16.01 -17.36 0.38
CA HIS A 274 -17.09 -17.15 1.35
C HIS A 274 -18.03 -18.34 1.51
N GLN A 275 -18.84 -18.32 2.58
CA GLN A 275 -19.88 -19.32 2.82
C GLN A 275 -21.01 -19.17 1.80
N LEU A 276 -21.37 -20.27 1.13
CA LEU A 276 -22.61 -20.36 0.35
C LEU A 276 -23.13 -21.81 0.33
N ASP A 277 -23.79 -22.23 1.41
CA ASP A 277 -24.22 -23.62 1.59
C ASP A 277 -25.26 -24.09 0.55
N SER A 278 -26.01 -23.18 -0.07
CA SER A 278 -26.96 -23.49 -1.14
C SER A 278 -26.29 -24.04 -2.41
N THR A 279 -24.98 -23.87 -2.57
CA THR A 279 -24.20 -24.33 -3.73
C THR A 279 -23.30 -25.53 -3.44
N VAL A 280 -23.41 -26.17 -2.27
CA VAL A 280 -22.58 -27.33 -1.90
C VAL A 280 -22.68 -28.47 -2.92
N TRP A 281 -23.83 -28.63 -3.57
CA TRP A 281 -24.02 -29.60 -4.65
C TRP A 281 -23.12 -29.35 -5.88
N ALA A 282 -22.69 -28.11 -6.10
CA ALA A 282 -21.84 -27.68 -7.21
C ALA A 282 -20.36 -27.60 -6.82
N GLN A 283 -20.05 -27.33 -5.55
CA GLN A 283 -18.69 -27.19 -5.05
C GLN A 283 -17.86 -28.47 -5.28
N GLY A 284 -16.74 -28.35 -6.00
CA GLY A 284 -15.92 -29.49 -6.43
C GLY A 284 -16.34 -30.12 -7.76
N ASN A 285 -17.34 -29.55 -8.46
CA ASN A 285 -17.87 -30.13 -9.71
C ASN A 285 -18.24 -29.09 -10.78
N THR A 286 -19.01 -28.06 -10.45
CA THR A 286 -19.52 -27.08 -11.43
C THR A 286 -19.41 -25.66 -10.87
N ASP A 287 -19.02 -24.71 -11.71
CA ASP A 287 -18.93 -23.30 -11.35
C ASP A 287 -20.27 -22.59 -11.59
N THR A 288 -20.80 -21.96 -10.54
CA THR A 288 -22.13 -21.33 -10.56
C THR A 288 -22.14 -19.90 -10.03
N SER A 289 -21.00 -19.33 -9.66
CA SER A 289 -20.94 -18.00 -9.04
C SER A 289 -20.79 -16.89 -10.07
N HIS A 290 -20.85 -15.63 -9.62
CA HIS A 290 -20.54 -14.45 -10.43
C HIS A 290 -19.05 -14.06 -10.43
N GLY A 291 -18.18 -14.89 -9.83
CA GLY A 291 -16.74 -14.66 -9.72
C GLY A 291 -16.15 -15.11 -8.38
N CYS A 292 -16.95 -15.12 -7.31
CA CYS A 292 -16.55 -15.62 -6.00
C CYS A 292 -16.22 -17.12 -5.97
N LEU A 293 -15.46 -17.53 -4.97
CA LEU A 293 -15.19 -18.93 -4.65
C LEU A 293 -16.15 -19.36 -3.55
N ASN A 294 -17.23 -20.04 -3.92
CA ASN A 294 -18.23 -20.53 -2.99
C ASN A 294 -17.68 -21.71 -2.19
N LEU A 295 -17.77 -21.65 -0.87
CA LEU A 295 -17.36 -22.70 0.06
C LEU A 295 -18.53 -23.11 0.97
N ASN A 296 -18.51 -24.34 1.47
CA ASN A 296 -19.40 -24.73 2.57
C ASN A 296 -19.03 -23.96 3.86
N GLY A 297 -19.97 -23.91 4.81
CA GLY A 297 -19.79 -23.15 6.07
C GLY A 297 -18.52 -23.52 6.85
N ASP A 298 -18.18 -24.81 6.90
CA ASP A 298 -16.98 -25.28 7.62
C ASP A 298 -15.67 -24.81 6.98
N ASN A 299 -15.60 -24.82 5.64
CA ASN A 299 -14.44 -24.34 4.88
C ASN A 299 -14.33 -22.82 4.94
N ALA A 300 -15.43 -22.11 4.73
CA ALA A 300 -15.45 -20.65 4.79
C ALA A 300 -15.04 -20.13 6.17
N LYS A 301 -15.64 -20.66 7.24
CA LYS A 301 -15.31 -20.27 8.61
C LYS A 301 -13.85 -20.55 8.96
N TRP A 302 -13.32 -21.69 8.54
CA TRP A 302 -11.91 -22.01 8.78
C TRP A 302 -10.98 -21.10 7.98
N PHE A 303 -11.27 -20.86 6.69
CA PHE A 303 -10.45 -20.00 5.84
C PHE A 303 -10.44 -18.57 6.39
N PHE A 304 -11.60 -18.06 6.80
CA PHE A 304 -11.73 -16.78 7.47
C PHE A 304 -10.86 -16.67 8.73
N GLY A 305 -10.77 -17.74 9.53
CA GLY A 305 -9.93 -17.78 10.73
C GLY A 305 -8.43 -17.93 10.42
N PHE A 306 -8.09 -18.64 9.35
CA PHE A 306 -6.72 -18.94 8.93
C PHE A 306 -6.05 -17.77 8.21
N SER A 307 -6.76 -17.12 7.28
CA SER A 307 -6.19 -16.09 6.41
C SER A 307 -5.99 -14.75 7.11
N GLN A 308 -5.01 -13.99 6.65
CA GLN A 308 -4.75 -12.61 7.04
C GLN A 308 -4.45 -11.73 5.80
N PRO A 309 -4.59 -10.40 5.90
CA PRO A 309 -4.23 -9.51 4.79
C PRO A 309 -2.81 -9.74 4.29
N GLY A 310 -2.65 -9.84 2.96
CA GLY A 310 -1.39 -10.16 2.30
C GLY A 310 -1.13 -11.64 2.03
N ASP A 311 -1.96 -12.56 2.55
CA ASP A 311 -1.85 -13.99 2.19
C ASP A 311 -2.16 -14.21 0.70
N ILE A 312 -1.59 -15.23 0.09
CA ILE A 312 -1.70 -15.46 -1.35
C ILE A 312 -2.92 -16.33 -1.67
N VAL A 313 -3.67 -15.93 -2.70
CA VAL A 313 -4.66 -16.77 -3.37
C VAL A 313 -4.33 -16.80 -4.87
N GLU A 314 -3.97 -17.98 -5.37
CA GLU A 314 -3.69 -18.21 -6.78
C GLU A 314 -4.88 -18.92 -7.43
N VAL A 315 -5.42 -18.34 -8.51
CA VAL A 315 -6.48 -18.94 -9.32
C VAL A 315 -5.88 -19.42 -10.62
N ARG A 316 -6.12 -20.70 -10.96
CA ARG A 316 -5.56 -21.36 -12.14
C ARG A 316 -6.66 -21.95 -13.01
N ASN A 317 -6.36 -22.04 -14.30
CA ASN A 317 -7.08 -22.83 -15.29
C ASN A 317 -8.55 -22.43 -15.55
N THR A 318 -8.97 -21.23 -15.13
CA THR A 318 -10.27 -20.67 -15.53
C THR A 318 -10.22 -20.11 -16.96
N GLY A 319 -11.37 -20.01 -17.63
CA GLY A 319 -11.47 -19.55 -19.03
C GLY A 319 -11.49 -18.03 -19.24
N GLY A 320 -11.39 -17.22 -18.18
CA GLY A 320 -11.52 -15.77 -18.23
C GLY A 320 -10.25 -15.01 -18.62
N PRO A 321 -10.35 -13.69 -18.83
CA PRO A 321 -9.18 -12.83 -18.98
C PRO A 321 -8.33 -12.87 -17.70
N PRO A 322 -6.99 -12.71 -17.80
CA PRO A 322 -6.11 -12.72 -16.65
C PRO A 322 -6.43 -11.60 -15.66
N LEU A 323 -6.08 -11.82 -14.39
CA LEU A 323 -6.23 -10.83 -13.34
C LEU A 323 -5.51 -9.52 -13.71
N SER A 324 -6.24 -8.41 -13.62
CA SER A 324 -5.70 -7.08 -13.91
C SER A 324 -4.99 -6.51 -12.67
N LEU A 325 -4.01 -5.63 -12.89
CA LEU A 325 -3.33 -4.91 -11.82
C LEU A 325 -4.30 -4.13 -10.93
N GLN A 326 -5.29 -3.46 -11.55
CA GLN A 326 -6.30 -2.68 -10.84
C GLN A 326 -7.20 -3.53 -9.93
N ASN A 327 -7.29 -4.83 -10.19
CA ASN A 327 -8.09 -5.76 -9.41
C ASN A 327 -7.23 -6.62 -8.46
N ASN A 328 -6.15 -6.05 -7.89
CA ASN A 328 -5.22 -6.71 -6.97
C ASN A 328 -4.36 -7.79 -7.64
N GLY A 329 -4.00 -7.55 -8.90
CA GLY A 329 -3.17 -8.43 -9.74
C GLY A 329 -1.67 -8.13 -9.71
N ASP A 330 -1.16 -7.46 -8.68
CA ASP A 330 0.24 -7.03 -8.56
C ASP A 330 1.26 -8.15 -8.80
N TRP A 331 0.99 -9.33 -8.26
CA TRP A 331 1.83 -10.53 -8.40
C TRP A 331 1.60 -11.28 -9.72
N SER A 332 0.56 -10.91 -10.48
CA SER A 332 0.33 -11.43 -11.84
C SER A 332 1.13 -10.66 -12.89
N VAL A 333 1.66 -9.48 -12.55
CA VAL A 333 2.53 -8.69 -13.44
C VAL A 333 3.93 -9.32 -13.46
N PRO A 334 4.49 -9.70 -14.63
CA PRO A 334 5.86 -10.20 -14.73
C PRO A 334 6.87 -9.21 -14.15
N TRP A 335 7.90 -9.70 -13.47
CA TRP A 335 8.86 -8.85 -12.76
C TRP A 335 9.54 -7.80 -13.66
N THR A 336 9.90 -8.16 -14.89
CA THR A 336 10.49 -7.23 -15.85
C THR A 336 9.54 -6.08 -16.22
N GLN A 337 8.24 -6.37 -16.35
CA GLN A 337 7.22 -5.35 -16.55
C GLN A 337 7.00 -4.52 -15.28
N TRP A 338 7.06 -5.15 -14.10
CA TRP A 338 6.97 -4.46 -12.82
C TRP A 338 8.10 -3.41 -12.67
N GLN A 339 9.34 -3.80 -12.94
CA GLN A 339 10.47 -2.87 -12.89
C GLN A 339 10.34 -1.74 -13.91
N ALA A 340 9.78 -2.02 -15.10
CA ALA A 340 9.55 -1.01 -16.13
C ALA A 340 8.48 0.02 -15.74
N GLY A 341 7.60 -0.29 -14.77
CA GLY A 341 6.61 0.66 -14.24
C GLY A 341 7.11 1.55 -13.11
N SER A 342 8.37 1.39 -12.68
CA SER A 342 9.05 2.36 -11.82
C SER A 342 9.18 3.71 -12.52
N ALA A 343 9.10 4.80 -11.77
CA ALA A 343 9.49 6.10 -12.29
C ALA A 343 10.99 6.06 -12.72
N PRO A 344 11.36 6.70 -13.84
CA PRO A 344 12.75 6.74 -14.29
C PRO A 344 13.69 7.26 -13.20
N ALA A 345 14.88 6.69 -13.15
CA ALA A 345 15.92 7.03 -12.17
C ALA A 345 16.39 8.48 -12.29
#